data_AF-A0A1Y1I4Z2-F1
#
_entry.id   AF-A0A1Y1I4Z2-F1
#
_cell.length_a   1.000
_cell.length_b   1.000
_cell.length_c   1.000
_cell.angle_alpha   90.00
_cell.angle_beta   90.00
_cell.angle_gamma   90.00
#
_symmetry.space_group_name_H-M   'P 1'
#
loop_
_entity.id
_entity.type
_entity.pdbx_description
1 polymer ?
#
loop_
_entity_poly.entity_id
_entity_poly.type
_entity_poly.pdbx_seq_one_letter_code
_entity_poly.pdbx_strand_id
1 'polypeptide(L)'
;MTAAAIAKSKGAFVASTSRNSDRVDLLKKSGADQVIIDSGAIAEKVKEDGLFDKVLELVGTTTLKDSLKCVKQHGIVCMTGIVGNKWTLDNFAPMEAIPTASYLTAYAGEADDFMLTPLAELAEQIASGKLHVQIGKTFKLEEIVEAHRCMEESRAGGKIVVLT
;
A
#
# COMPACT_ATOMS: atom_id res chain seq x y z
N MET A 1 2.41 4.91 0.02
CA MET A 1 2.40 6.38 -0.17
C MET A 1 2.03 6.76 -1.60
N THR A 2 2.77 6.37 -2.64
CA THR A 2 2.39 6.69 -4.03
C THR A 2 0.97 6.25 -4.40
N ALA A 3 0.56 5.04 -4.01
CA ALA A 3 -0.82 4.57 -4.21
C ALA A 3 -1.87 5.48 -3.51
N ALA A 4 -1.56 5.97 -2.30
CA ALA A 4 -2.43 6.88 -1.57
C ALA A 4 -2.55 8.24 -2.30
N ALA A 5 -1.42 8.79 -2.77
CA ALA A 5 -1.40 10.03 -3.53
C ALA A 5 -2.21 9.92 -4.83
N ILE A 6 -2.06 8.81 -5.57
CA ILE A 6 -2.82 8.55 -6.80
C ILE A 6 -4.32 8.36 -6.50
N ALA A 7 -4.67 7.59 -5.46
CA ALA A 7 -6.07 7.41 -5.08
C ALA A 7 -6.70 8.74 -4.68
N LYS A 8 -5.96 9.57 -3.92
CA LYS A 8 -6.41 10.89 -3.50
C LYS A 8 -6.59 11.85 -4.67
N SER A 9 -5.69 11.85 -5.65
CA SER A 9 -5.83 12.68 -6.86
C SER A 9 -7.03 12.28 -7.72
N LYS A 10 -7.51 11.03 -7.59
CA LYS A 10 -8.76 10.54 -8.19
C LYS A 10 -10.01 10.80 -7.34
N GLY A 11 -9.88 11.55 -6.24
CA GLY A 11 -11.01 11.94 -5.38
C GLY A 11 -11.45 10.86 -4.38
N ALA A 12 -10.68 9.79 -4.19
CA ALA A 12 -11.00 8.79 -3.18
C ALA A 12 -10.77 9.32 -1.76
N PHE A 13 -11.56 8.82 -0.82
CA PHE A 13 -11.19 8.82 0.59
C PHE A 13 -10.14 7.71 0.82
N VAL A 14 -9.02 8.05 1.44
CA VAL A 14 -7.88 7.13 1.55
C VAL A 14 -7.54 6.87 3.02
N ALA A 15 -7.62 5.61 3.43
CA ALA A 15 -6.97 5.15 4.65
C ALA A 15 -5.62 4.48 4.33
N SER A 16 -4.63 4.70 5.19
CA SER A 16 -3.33 4.01 5.13
C SER A 16 -2.99 3.39 6.47
N THR A 17 -2.37 2.21 6.45
CA THR A 17 -1.95 1.49 7.66
C THR A 17 -0.48 1.72 7.96
N SER A 18 -0.12 1.72 9.24
CA SER A 18 1.28 1.69 9.67
C SER A 18 1.42 1.10 11.06
N ARG A 19 2.50 0.36 11.31
CA ARG A 19 2.86 -0.09 12.67
C ARG A 19 3.58 0.99 13.47
N ASN A 20 3.95 2.11 12.84
CA ASN A 20 4.71 3.20 13.47
C ASN A 20 3.86 4.48 13.52
N SER A 21 3.50 4.91 14.73
CA SER A 21 2.72 6.13 14.99
C SER A 21 3.39 7.41 14.48
N ASP A 22 4.71 7.45 14.43
CA ASP A 22 5.47 8.63 13.99
C ASP A 22 5.34 8.85 12.47
N ARG A 23 4.77 7.88 11.74
CA ARG A 23 4.51 7.98 10.29
C ARG A 23 3.17 8.63 9.96
N VAL A 24 2.34 8.99 10.94
CA VAL A 24 1.00 9.56 10.71
C VAL A 24 1.05 10.82 9.84
N ASP A 25 1.86 11.81 10.21
CA ASP A 25 1.95 13.06 9.46
C ASP A 25 2.48 12.86 8.05
N LEU A 26 3.44 11.95 7.90
CA LEU A 26 4.01 11.59 6.61
C LEU A 26 2.95 10.96 5.69
N LEU A 27 2.14 10.04 6.21
CA LEU A 27 1.08 9.38 5.45
C LEU A 27 -0.02 10.36 5.07
N LYS A 28 -0.41 11.25 5.98
CA LYS A 28 -1.39 12.32 5.69
C LYS A 28 -0.91 13.25 4.58
N LYS A 29 0.35 13.72 4.67
CA LYS A 29 0.99 14.51 3.60
C LYS A 29 1.07 13.77 2.27
N SER A 30 1.06 12.45 2.29
CA SER A 30 1.11 11.58 1.11
C SER A 30 -0.27 11.19 0.57
N GLY A 31 -1.35 11.83 1.03
CA GLY A 31 -2.70 11.65 0.51
C GLY A 31 -3.63 10.77 1.36
N ALA A 32 -3.22 10.33 2.55
CA ALA A 32 -4.12 9.64 3.47
C ALA A 32 -5.04 10.63 4.21
N ASP A 33 -6.35 10.40 4.17
CA ASP A 33 -7.34 11.10 5.01
C ASP A 33 -7.34 10.53 6.44
N GLN A 34 -7.19 9.21 6.53
CA GLN A 34 -7.14 8.47 7.79
C GLN A 34 -5.87 7.62 7.86
N VAL A 35 -5.27 7.58 9.04
CA VAL A 35 -4.16 6.67 9.32
C VAL A 35 -4.58 5.70 10.41
N ILE A 36 -4.43 4.41 10.12
CA ILE A 36 -4.77 3.32 11.03
C ILE A 36 -3.47 2.73 11.56
N ILE A 37 -3.27 2.81 12.87
CA ILE A 37 -2.13 2.17 13.51
C ILE A 37 -2.42 0.68 13.62
N ASP A 38 -1.60 -0.11 12.94
CA ASP A 38 -1.72 -1.56 12.87
C ASP A 38 -1.01 -2.21 14.06
N SER A 39 -1.80 -2.79 14.97
CA SER A 39 -1.33 -3.56 16.11
C SER A 39 -1.39 -5.08 15.89
N GLY A 40 -1.57 -5.53 14.64
CA GLY A 40 -1.68 -6.93 14.23
C GLY A 40 -3.09 -7.38 13.85
N ALA A 41 -4.10 -6.57 14.14
CA ALA A 41 -5.49 -6.75 13.68
C ALA A 41 -6.18 -5.39 13.65
N ILE A 42 -6.69 -5.00 12.49
CA ILE A 42 -7.34 -3.70 12.26
C ILE A 42 -8.82 -3.83 11.90
N ALA A 43 -9.29 -5.03 11.52
CA ALA A 43 -10.64 -5.22 10.99
C ALA A 43 -11.75 -4.73 11.92
N GLU A 44 -11.65 -4.96 13.24
CA GLU A 44 -12.69 -4.53 14.18
C GLU A 44 -12.79 -3.01 14.25
N LYS A 45 -11.64 -2.31 14.32
CA LYS A 45 -11.60 -0.86 14.27
C LYS A 45 -12.14 -0.32 12.94
N VAL A 46 -11.77 -0.95 11.82
CA VAL A 46 -12.28 -0.55 10.49
C VAL A 46 -13.79 -0.75 10.39
N LYS A 47 -14.36 -1.81 10.99
CA LYS A 47 -15.82 -2.00 11.02
C LYS A 47 -16.54 -0.90 11.79
N GLU A 48 -15.97 -0.42 12.89
CA GLU A 48 -16.51 0.67 13.68
C GLU A 48 -16.46 2.01 12.93
N ASP A 49 -15.32 2.30 12.28
CA ASP A 49 -15.09 3.56 11.56
C ASP A 49 -15.78 3.60 10.17
N GLY A 50 -15.97 2.44 9.55
CA GLY A 50 -16.56 2.28 8.23
C GLY A 50 -15.72 1.41 7.28
N LEU A 51 -16.37 0.42 6.66
CA LEU A 51 -15.73 -0.51 5.71
C LEU A 51 -15.42 0.16 4.36
N PHE A 52 -14.39 -0.35 3.67
CA PHE A 52 -13.89 0.21 2.41
C PHE A 52 -14.49 -0.47 1.17
N ASP A 53 -14.58 0.27 0.07
CA ASP A 53 -14.87 -0.26 -1.27
C ASP A 53 -13.75 -1.14 -1.83
N LYS A 54 -12.50 -0.76 -1.55
CA LYS A 54 -11.30 -1.38 -2.11
C LYS A 54 -10.19 -1.38 -1.08
N VAL A 55 -9.44 -2.49 -1.00
CA VAL A 55 -8.22 -2.61 -0.21
C VAL A 55 -7.09 -3.05 -1.13
N LEU A 56 -6.00 -2.30 -1.10
CA LEU A 56 -4.74 -2.66 -1.75
C LEU A 56 -3.83 -3.33 -0.72
N GLU A 57 -3.68 -4.65 -0.81
CA GLU A 57 -2.88 -5.45 0.13
C GLU A 57 -1.43 -5.57 -0.37
N LEU A 58 -0.50 -4.96 0.37
CA LEU A 58 0.93 -4.86 0.03
C LEU A 58 1.84 -5.67 0.97
N VAL A 59 1.34 -6.04 2.14
CA VAL A 59 2.06 -6.85 3.13
C VAL A 59 1.90 -8.34 2.79
N GLY A 60 0.71 -8.72 2.34
CA GLY A 60 0.44 -10.03 1.75
C GLY A 60 -0.15 -11.02 2.76
N THR A 61 0.31 -12.27 2.72
CA THR A 61 -0.38 -13.40 3.37
C THR A 61 -0.49 -13.28 4.89
N THR A 62 0.39 -12.52 5.53
CA THR A 62 0.39 -12.32 6.98
C THR A 62 -0.77 -11.44 7.46
N THR A 63 -1.31 -10.56 6.61
CA THR A 63 -2.40 -9.64 6.96
C THR A 63 -3.66 -9.85 6.13
N LEU A 64 -3.58 -10.61 5.03
CA LEU A 64 -4.67 -10.74 4.06
C LEU A 64 -6.02 -11.14 4.67
N LYS A 65 -6.05 -12.07 5.63
CA LYS A 65 -7.31 -12.49 6.28
C LYS A 65 -7.97 -11.36 7.07
N ASP A 66 -7.18 -10.43 7.61
CA ASP A 66 -7.67 -9.24 8.31
C ASP A 66 -8.11 -8.16 7.31
N SER A 67 -7.31 -7.93 6.26
CA SER A 67 -7.65 -7.05 5.14
C SER A 67 -8.97 -7.43 4.45
N LEU A 68 -9.24 -8.72 4.29
CA LEU A 68 -10.50 -9.23 3.74
C LEU A 68 -11.73 -8.82 4.55
N LYS A 69 -11.59 -8.63 5.87
CA LYS A 69 -12.68 -8.20 6.75
C LYS A 69 -12.88 -6.68 6.76
N CYS A 70 -12.00 -5.92 6.10
CA CYS A 70 -12.03 -4.46 6.05
C CYS A 70 -12.86 -3.91 4.88
N VAL A 71 -13.39 -4.77 4.00
CA VAL A 71 -14.22 -4.36 2.87
C VAL A 71 -15.70 -4.55 3.12
N LYS A 72 -16.51 -3.68 2.52
CA LYS A 72 -17.97 -3.84 2.49
C LYS A 72 -18.38 -4.97 1.54
N GLN A 73 -19.66 -5.33 1.56
CA GLN A 73 -20.22 -6.24 0.56
C GLN A 73 -19.95 -5.71 -0.86
N HIS A 74 -19.53 -6.58 -1.77
CA HIS A 74 -19.05 -6.27 -3.12
C HIS A 74 -17.73 -5.50 -3.19
N GLY A 75 -17.07 -5.29 -2.05
CA GLY A 75 -15.74 -4.70 -2.02
C GLY A 75 -14.65 -5.65 -2.50
N ILE A 76 -13.52 -5.07 -2.91
CA ILE A 76 -12.43 -5.81 -3.56
C ILE A 76 -11.17 -5.68 -2.72
N VAL A 77 -10.56 -6.80 -2.35
CA VAL A 77 -9.20 -6.86 -1.82
C VAL A 77 -8.27 -7.34 -2.92
N CYS A 78 -7.29 -6.53 -3.30
CA CYS A 78 -6.29 -6.86 -4.30
C CYS A 78 -4.94 -7.09 -3.63
N MET A 79 -4.47 -8.34 -3.61
CA MET A 79 -3.12 -8.69 -3.14
C MET A 79 -2.10 -8.37 -4.23
N THR A 80 -1.29 -7.33 -3.98
CA THR A 80 -0.29 -6.82 -4.92
C THR A 80 1.15 -6.94 -4.39
N GLY A 81 1.32 -7.09 -3.07
CA GLY A 81 2.65 -7.15 -2.46
C GLY A 81 2.78 -8.22 -1.39
N ILE A 82 4.04 -8.52 -1.05
CA ILE A 82 4.40 -9.56 -0.09
C ILE A 82 5.49 -9.12 0.89
N VAL A 83 5.45 -7.86 1.32
CA VAL A 83 6.44 -7.27 2.24
C VAL A 83 6.55 -8.06 3.57
N GLY A 84 5.49 -8.78 3.95
CA GLY A 84 5.48 -9.68 5.11
C GLY A 84 6.34 -10.94 4.96
N ASN A 85 6.99 -11.16 3.82
CA ASN A 85 7.96 -12.23 3.58
C ASN A 85 7.38 -13.65 3.79
N LYS A 86 6.12 -13.86 3.41
CA LYS A 86 5.44 -15.16 3.46
C LYS A 86 4.57 -15.36 2.22
N TRP A 87 4.85 -16.43 1.47
CA TRP A 87 4.29 -16.67 0.13
C TRP A 87 2.99 -17.48 0.11
N THR A 88 2.70 -18.20 1.19
CA THR A 88 1.55 -19.10 1.25
C THR A 88 0.64 -18.75 2.43
N LEU A 89 -0.66 -19.00 2.28
CA LEU A 89 -1.60 -18.97 3.38
C LEU A 89 -1.69 -20.36 3.99
N ASP A 90 -1.41 -20.46 5.28
CA ASP A 90 -1.65 -21.69 6.02
C ASP A 90 -3.15 -21.80 6.33
N ASN A 91 -3.69 -23.02 6.21
CA ASN A 91 -5.07 -23.35 6.56
C ASN A 91 -6.06 -22.35 5.95
N PHE A 92 -6.08 -22.27 4.62
CA PHE A 92 -6.95 -21.36 3.89
C PHE A 92 -8.23 -22.07 3.44
N ALA A 93 -9.30 -21.85 4.18
CA ALA A 93 -10.66 -22.19 3.75
C ALA A 93 -11.31 -20.94 3.12
N PRO A 94 -11.56 -20.90 1.79
CA PRO A 94 -12.06 -19.70 1.12
C PRO A 94 -13.36 -19.16 1.71
N MET A 95 -14.30 -20.04 2.03
CA MET A 95 -15.60 -19.66 2.62
C MET A 95 -15.50 -19.09 4.04
N GLU A 96 -14.39 -19.36 4.75
CA GLU A 96 -14.12 -18.80 6.08
C GLU A 96 -13.32 -17.49 5.99
N ALA A 97 -12.39 -17.42 5.03
CA ALA A 97 -11.44 -16.31 4.92
C ALA A 97 -11.99 -15.12 4.12
N ILE A 98 -12.80 -15.38 3.08
CA ILE A 98 -13.34 -14.36 2.19
C ILE A 98 -14.79 -14.06 2.63
N PRO A 99 -15.10 -12.83 3.10
CA PRO A 99 -16.47 -12.48 3.47
C PRO A 99 -17.47 -12.67 2.33
N THR A 100 -18.72 -12.92 2.70
CA THR A 100 -19.79 -13.14 1.72
C THR A 100 -19.89 -11.98 0.74
N ALA A 101 -19.95 -12.33 -0.54
CA ALA A 101 -20.08 -11.39 -1.65
C ALA A 101 -18.99 -10.30 -1.72
N SER A 102 -17.78 -10.55 -1.20
CA SER A 102 -16.59 -9.76 -1.51
C SER A 102 -15.70 -10.47 -2.54
N TYR A 103 -14.69 -9.75 -3.05
CA TYR A 103 -13.76 -10.27 -4.05
C TYR A 103 -12.33 -10.26 -3.51
N LEU A 104 -11.64 -11.38 -3.65
CA LEU A 104 -10.20 -11.47 -3.53
C LEU A 104 -9.60 -11.53 -4.94
N THR A 105 -8.73 -10.58 -5.27
CA THR A 105 -7.96 -10.57 -6.52
C THR A 105 -6.47 -10.48 -6.22
N ALA A 106 -5.65 -10.76 -7.23
CA ALA A 106 -4.21 -10.55 -7.17
C ALA A 106 -3.76 -9.73 -8.38
N TYR A 107 -2.68 -8.99 -8.21
CA TYR A 107 -2.03 -8.28 -9.31
C TYR A 107 -0.52 -8.47 -9.20
N ALA A 108 0.09 -8.92 -10.29
CA ALA A 108 1.52 -8.94 -10.51
C ALA A 108 1.75 -8.25 -11.85
N GLY A 109 2.49 -7.14 -11.84
CA GLY A 109 2.74 -6.39 -13.07
C GLY A 109 3.74 -7.13 -13.97
N GLU A 110 3.41 -7.24 -15.24
CA GLU A 110 4.28 -7.72 -16.31
C GLU A 110 4.71 -6.59 -17.25
N ALA A 111 5.52 -6.92 -18.27
CA ALA A 111 5.99 -5.93 -19.25
C ALA A 111 4.82 -5.23 -19.97
N ASP A 112 3.76 -5.97 -20.30
CA ASP A 112 2.58 -5.41 -20.96
C ASP A 112 1.84 -4.42 -20.05
N ASP A 113 1.73 -4.70 -18.75
CA ASP A 113 1.13 -3.76 -17.79
C ASP A 113 1.94 -2.45 -17.69
N PHE A 114 3.27 -2.56 -17.76
CA PHE A 114 4.14 -1.39 -17.78
C PHE A 114 3.89 -0.53 -19.04
N MET A 115 3.75 -1.16 -20.20
CA MET A 115 3.47 -0.45 -21.46
C MET A 115 2.10 0.23 -21.45
N LEU A 116 1.13 -0.31 -20.71
CA LEU A 116 -0.20 0.27 -20.53
C LEU A 116 -0.26 1.30 -19.40
N THR A 117 0.79 1.42 -18.58
CA THR A 117 0.84 2.40 -17.50
C THR A 117 0.91 3.79 -18.12
N PRO A 118 0.06 4.76 -17.70
CA PRO A 118 0.06 6.13 -18.21
C PRO A 118 1.24 6.93 -17.63
N LEU A 119 2.47 6.46 -17.89
CA LEU A 119 3.69 6.96 -17.26
C LEU A 119 3.96 8.42 -17.61
N ALA A 120 3.72 8.81 -18.87
CA ALA A 120 3.87 10.20 -19.32
C ALA A 120 2.93 11.16 -18.57
N GLU A 121 1.67 10.78 -18.41
CA GLU A 121 0.68 11.56 -17.67
C GLU A 121 1.07 11.67 -16.19
N LEU A 122 1.48 10.56 -15.56
CA LEU A 122 1.95 10.56 -14.18
C LEU A 122 3.18 11.45 -14.00
N ALA A 123 4.13 11.40 -14.94
CA ALA A 123 5.31 12.26 -14.91
C ALA A 123 4.95 13.74 -15.05
N GLU A 124 4.01 14.09 -15.92
CA GLU A 124 3.51 15.47 -16.06
C GLU A 124 2.78 15.95 -14.78
N GLN A 125 1.97 15.09 -14.17
CA GLN A 125 1.32 15.41 -12.89
C GLN A 125 2.35 15.65 -11.78
N ILE A 126 3.44 14.88 -11.75
CA ILE A 126 4.54 15.09 -10.80
C ILE A 126 5.26 16.41 -11.11
N ALA A 127 5.64 16.65 -12.37
CA ALA A 127 6.36 17.84 -12.80
C ALA A 127 5.56 19.14 -12.56
N SER A 128 4.23 19.09 -12.73
CA SER A 128 3.32 20.21 -12.45
C SER A 128 2.93 20.35 -10.97
N GLY A 129 3.39 19.45 -10.10
CA GLY A 129 3.07 19.46 -8.67
C GLY A 129 1.65 18.98 -8.33
N LYS A 130 0.86 18.48 -9.30
CA LYS A 130 -0.47 17.92 -9.09
C LYS A 130 -0.43 16.58 -8.34
N LEU A 131 0.62 15.78 -8.58
CA LEU A 131 0.86 14.52 -7.89
C LEU A 131 2.17 14.62 -7.10
N HIS A 132 2.07 14.71 -5.77
CA HIS A 132 3.25 14.70 -4.91
C HIS A 132 3.71 13.27 -4.60
N VAL A 133 4.91 12.92 -5.03
CA VAL A 133 5.56 11.64 -4.69
C VAL A 133 6.68 11.90 -3.70
N GLN A 134 6.54 11.35 -2.49
CA GLN A 134 7.55 11.52 -1.46
C GLN A 134 8.84 10.74 -1.79
N ILE A 135 9.90 11.48 -2.08
CA ILE A 135 11.26 10.95 -2.10
C ILE A 135 11.72 10.82 -0.64
N GLY A 136 12.25 9.64 -0.31
CA GLY A 136 12.75 9.32 1.02
C GLY A 136 14.21 9.72 1.15
N LYS A 137 15.08 8.72 1.24
CA LYS A 137 16.52 8.92 1.21
C LYS A 137 17.08 8.74 -0.19
N THR A 138 18.02 9.60 -0.54
CA THR A 138 18.84 9.48 -1.74
C THR A 138 20.24 9.03 -1.32
N PHE A 139 20.76 8.02 -2.01
CA PHE A 139 22.09 7.45 -1.80
C PHE A 139 22.90 7.56 -3.09
N LYS A 140 24.22 7.48 -2.98
CA LYS A 140 25.10 7.20 -4.12
C LYS A 140 25.23 5.69 -4.33
N LEU A 141 25.68 5.28 -5.51
CA LEU A 141 25.86 3.87 -5.83
C LEU A 141 26.86 3.17 -4.88
N GLU A 142 27.88 3.88 -4.40
CA GLU A 142 28.84 3.32 -3.42
C GLU A 142 28.18 3.01 -2.07
N GLU A 143 27.03 3.62 -1.77
CA GLU A 143 26.26 3.45 -0.54
C GLU A 143 25.16 2.39 -0.67
N ILE A 144 25.18 1.55 -1.72
CA ILE A 144 24.11 0.59 -2.02
C ILE A 144 23.80 -0.34 -0.84
N VAL A 145 24.80 -0.73 -0.05
CA VAL A 145 24.62 -1.55 1.16
C VAL A 145 23.76 -0.81 2.20
N GLU A 146 24.02 0.48 2.41
CA GLU A 146 23.21 1.30 3.33
C GLU A 146 21.81 1.56 2.78
N ALA A 147 21.66 1.70 1.46
CA ALA A 147 20.35 1.83 0.82
C ALA A 147 19.47 0.61 1.10
N HIS A 148 20.03 -0.60 0.94
CA HIS A 148 19.35 -1.86 1.28
C HIS A 148 19.03 -1.97 2.77
N ARG A 149 20.01 -1.67 3.65
CA ARG A 149 19.77 -1.65 5.10
C ARG A 149 18.65 -0.68 5.50
N CYS A 150 18.63 0.51 4.90
CA CYS A 150 17.58 1.50 5.13
C CYS A 150 16.19 1.01 4.70
N MET A 151 16.11 0.21 3.63
CA MET A 151 14.88 -0.41 3.16
C MET A 151 14.39 -1.48 4.15
N GLU A 152 15.26 -2.41 4.54
CA GLU A 152 14.94 -3.50 5.47
C GLU A 152 14.49 -2.98 6.83
N GLU A 153 15.15 -1.94 7.34
CA GLU A 153 14.81 -1.31 8.62
C GLU A 153 13.63 -0.32 8.50
N SER A 154 12.98 -0.22 7.34
CA SER A 154 11.83 0.67 7.10
C SER A 154 12.08 2.14 7.47
N ARG A 155 13.33 2.62 7.30
CA ARG A 155 13.75 3.98 7.67
C ARG A 155 13.57 5.01 6.55
N ALA A 156 13.32 4.58 5.32
CA ALA A 156 13.36 5.45 4.13
C ALA A 156 12.38 6.63 4.16
N GLY A 157 11.16 6.44 4.69
CA GLY A 157 10.14 7.49 4.74
C GLY A 157 9.70 7.99 3.36
N GLY A 158 9.86 7.19 2.31
CA GLY A 158 9.65 7.60 0.92
C GLY A 158 10.26 6.62 -0.05
N LYS A 159 10.20 6.94 -1.34
CA LYS A 159 10.93 6.20 -2.37
C LYS A 159 12.44 6.41 -2.16
N ILE A 160 13.18 5.30 -2.03
CA ILE A 160 14.65 5.33 -2.07
C ILE A 160 15.10 5.56 -3.51
N VAL A 161 16.06 6.47 -3.69
CA VAL A 161 16.69 6.76 -4.98
C VAL A 161 18.19 6.54 -4.84
N VAL A 162 18.80 5.86 -5.81
CA VAL A 162 20.25 5.70 -5.90
C VAL A 162 20.73 6.45 -7.13
N LEU A 163 21.69 7.35 -6.94
CA LEU A 163 22.31 8.11 -8.02
C LEU A 163 23.67 7.49 -8.38
N THR A 164 23.98 7.49 -9.67
CA THR A 164 25.25 7.06 -10.24
C THR A 164 26.15 8.25 -10.51
#